data_AF-A0A813EWN9-F1
#
_entry.id   AF-A0A813EWN9-F1
#
_cell.length_a   1.000
_cell.length_b   1.000
_cell.length_c   1.000
_cell.angle_alpha   90.00
_cell.angle_beta   90.00
_cell.angle_gamma   90.00
#
_symmetry.space_group_name_H-M   'P 1'
#
loop_
_entity.id
_entity.type
_entity.pdbx_description
1 polymer ?
#
loop_
_entity_poly.entity_id
_entity_poly.type
_entity_poly.pdbx_seq_one_letter_code
_entity_poly.pdbx_strand_id
1 'polypeptide(L)'
;MELTHLDGRKLIIKTSPGEIVKPMARGFNPLADSEDSKTEWETFEDCDCPGVENVARAETNDVDVLKDACEKQLKRKGIDVGAFVVDARGASFKQCTREEAMEGKRPGKGKTMYVISDPNAKKGQRMMKAVKDEGMPTLKNPFIHGNLFLVLTIKFPESLSAENQAAIKKLLPPAENAPKPGAAEDPSYEVHFVTDIDPVQSFESNKVHMKDTDNAYDDDDEPQGRGGPGGAQCQQQ
;
A
#
# COMPACT_ATOMS: atom_id res chain seq x y z
N MET A 1 -16.26 -18.70 21.68
CA MET A 1 -17.30 -17.85 21.06
C MET A 1 -18.51 -18.70 20.76
N GLU A 2 -19.71 -18.28 21.15
CA GLU A 2 -20.98 -18.93 20.73
C GLU A 2 -21.50 -18.22 19.48
N LEU A 3 -21.92 -18.99 18.48
CA LEU A 3 -22.49 -18.47 17.23
C LEU A 3 -23.67 -19.33 16.80
N THR A 4 -24.76 -18.69 16.37
CA THR A 4 -25.88 -19.38 15.72
C THR A 4 -25.58 -19.51 14.24
N HIS A 5 -25.51 -20.74 13.75
CA HIS A 5 -25.26 -21.07 12.35
C HIS A 5 -26.52 -20.83 11.49
N LEU A 6 -26.35 -20.76 10.16
CA LEU A 6 -27.44 -20.46 9.22
C LEU A 6 -28.56 -21.50 9.21
N ASP A 7 -28.26 -22.74 9.62
CA ASP A 7 -29.23 -23.84 9.79
C ASP A 7 -29.89 -23.86 11.19
N GLY A 8 -29.59 -22.87 12.03
CA GLY A 8 -30.13 -22.75 13.40
C GLY A 8 -29.35 -23.51 14.47
N ARG A 9 -28.31 -24.28 14.12
CA ARG A 9 -27.45 -24.94 15.13
C ARG A 9 -26.65 -23.91 15.92
N LYS A 10 -26.37 -24.22 17.20
CA LYS A 10 -25.45 -23.43 18.03
C LYS A 10 -24.05 -24.02 17.99
N LEU A 11 -23.09 -23.22 17.54
CA LEU A 11 -21.68 -23.59 17.47
C LEU A 11 -20.91 -22.96 18.62
N ILE A 12 -20.07 -23.75 19.29
CA ILE A 12 -19.08 -23.26 20.26
C ILE A 12 -17.70 -23.32 19.62
N ILE A 13 -17.19 -22.16 19.24
CA ILE A 13 -15.89 -22.01 18.59
C ILE A 13 -14.81 -21.79 19.66
N LYS A 14 -13.78 -22.64 19.64
CA LYS A 14 -12.63 -22.61 20.55
C LYS A 14 -11.32 -22.61 19.75
N THR A 15 -10.29 -22.01 20.31
CA THR A 15 -8.90 -22.08 19.82
C THR A 15 -8.08 -22.96 20.76
N SER A 16 -6.97 -23.51 20.27
CA SER A 16 -6.07 -24.29 21.12
C SER A 16 -5.32 -23.37 22.11
N PRO A 17 -5.00 -23.84 23.33
CA PRO A 17 -4.16 -23.09 24.24
C PRO A 17 -2.83 -22.69 23.59
N GLY A 18 -2.43 -21.42 23.73
CA GLY A 18 -1.22 -20.86 23.12
C GLY A 18 -1.36 -20.44 21.65
N GLU A 19 -2.51 -20.67 21.02
CA GLU A 19 -2.75 -20.27 19.64
C GLU A 19 -3.01 -18.77 19.53
N ILE A 20 -2.25 -18.09 18.69
CA ILE A 20 -2.42 -16.66 18.40
C ILE A 20 -3.32 -16.51 17.16
N VAL A 21 -4.41 -15.77 17.31
CA VAL A 21 -5.24 -15.35 16.17
C VAL A 21 -4.90 -13.91 15.82
N LYS A 22 -4.29 -13.72 14.64
CA LYS A 22 -4.01 -12.39 14.13
C LYS A 22 -5.29 -11.80 13.51
N PRO A 23 -5.69 -10.57 13.89
CA PRO A 23 -6.77 -9.88 13.18
C PRO A 23 -6.32 -9.55 11.77
N MET A 24 -7.29 -9.30 10.90
CA MET A 24 -7.03 -8.81 9.55
C MET A 24 -6.38 -7.43 9.62
N ALA A 25 -5.44 -7.15 8.71
CA ALA A 25 -4.90 -5.80 8.57
C ALA A 25 -6.05 -4.82 8.30
N ARG A 26 -6.04 -3.64 8.94
CA ARG A 26 -7.09 -2.63 8.71
C ARG A 26 -7.19 -2.31 7.22
N GLY A 27 -8.41 -2.35 6.68
CA GLY A 27 -8.68 -2.07 5.26
C GLY A 27 -8.52 -3.26 4.32
N PHE A 28 -8.05 -4.43 4.78
CA PHE A 28 -7.98 -5.62 3.93
C PHE A 28 -9.32 -6.37 3.91
N ASN A 29 -10.01 -6.35 2.75
CA ASN A 29 -11.19 -7.16 2.50
C ASN A 29 -10.78 -8.46 1.76
N PRO A 30 -10.83 -9.64 2.40
CA PRO A 30 -10.43 -10.90 1.77
C PRO A 30 -11.40 -11.40 0.70
N LEU A 31 -12.61 -10.81 0.65
CA LEU A 31 -13.66 -11.15 -0.30
C LEU A 31 -13.85 -10.08 -1.38
N ALA A 32 -12.95 -9.09 -1.47
CA ALA A 32 -12.97 -8.15 -2.57
C ALA A 32 -12.67 -8.90 -3.88
N ASP A 33 -13.48 -8.65 -4.91
CA ASP A 33 -13.33 -9.28 -6.22
C ASP A 33 -11.93 -9.01 -6.76
N SER A 34 -11.23 -10.08 -7.15
CA SER A 34 -9.85 -10.01 -7.64
C SER A 34 -9.72 -9.45 -9.06
N GLU A 35 -10.82 -8.96 -9.65
CA GLU A 35 -10.86 -8.47 -11.04
C GLU A 35 -9.98 -7.23 -11.26
N ASP A 36 -9.60 -6.52 -10.18
CA ASP A 36 -8.66 -5.40 -10.20
C ASP A 36 -7.26 -5.74 -9.64
N SER A 37 -6.94 -7.03 -9.45
CA SER A 37 -5.59 -7.43 -8.98
C SER A 37 -4.55 -7.29 -10.10
N LYS A 38 -4.15 -6.04 -10.37
CA LYS A 38 -2.96 -5.74 -11.16
C LYS A 38 -1.79 -6.52 -10.60
N THR A 39 -0.97 -7.06 -11.49
CA THR A 39 0.27 -7.75 -11.16
C THR A 39 1.12 -6.80 -10.34
N GLU A 40 1.39 -7.15 -9.09
CA GLU A 40 2.31 -6.39 -8.26
C GLU A 40 3.75 -6.71 -8.68
N TRP A 41 4.60 -5.68 -8.71
CA TRP A 41 6.00 -5.77 -9.14
C TRP A 41 6.91 -5.31 -8.00
N GLU A 42 7.92 -6.11 -7.70
CA GLU A 42 9.02 -5.73 -6.81
C GLU A 42 10.12 -5.03 -7.61
N THR A 43 10.70 -3.99 -7.03
CA THR A 43 11.71 -3.16 -7.69
C THR A 43 13.08 -3.39 -7.07
N PHE A 44 14.08 -3.58 -7.92
CA PHE A 44 15.47 -3.72 -7.52
C PHE A 44 16.33 -2.73 -8.30
N GLU A 45 16.84 -1.73 -7.61
CA GLU A 45 17.76 -0.73 -8.16
C GLU A 45 19.15 -1.33 -8.43
N ASP A 46 19.83 -0.79 -9.43
CA ASP A 46 21.15 -1.22 -9.89
C ASP A 46 21.26 -2.74 -10.09
N CYS A 47 20.20 -3.34 -10.62
CA CYS A 47 20.08 -4.78 -10.82
C CYS A 47 19.61 -5.12 -12.25
N ASP A 48 20.02 -6.30 -12.73
CA ASP A 48 19.61 -6.91 -13.99
C ASP A 48 19.56 -8.44 -13.81
N CYS A 49 18.97 -9.17 -14.75
CA CYS A 49 19.02 -10.62 -14.84
C CYS A 49 19.50 -11.06 -16.24
N PRO A 50 20.79 -10.89 -16.57
CA PRO A 50 21.32 -11.13 -17.91
C PRO A 50 21.29 -12.62 -18.33
N GLY A 51 21.20 -13.54 -17.36
CA GLY A 51 21.06 -14.99 -17.63
C GLY A 51 19.66 -15.39 -18.12
N VAL A 52 18.69 -14.48 -18.06
CA VAL A 52 17.33 -14.69 -18.56
C VAL A 52 17.17 -14.01 -19.91
N GLU A 53 16.66 -14.75 -20.91
CA GLU A 53 16.50 -14.28 -22.27
C GLU A 53 15.50 -13.11 -22.38
N ASN A 54 15.84 -12.13 -23.22
CA ASN A 54 14.96 -11.03 -23.55
C ASN A 54 14.01 -11.44 -24.68
N VAL A 55 12.70 -11.30 -24.45
CA VAL A 55 11.65 -11.69 -25.40
C VAL A 55 10.99 -10.51 -26.11
N ALA A 56 11.12 -9.31 -25.55
CA ALA A 56 10.62 -8.08 -26.17
C ALA A 56 11.42 -6.87 -25.68
N ARG A 57 11.31 -5.75 -26.41
CA ARG A 57 11.91 -4.46 -26.06
C ARG A 57 10.89 -3.35 -26.25
N ALA A 58 10.97 -2.30 -25.42
CA ALA A 58 10.25 -1.06 -25.59
C ALA A 58 11.19 0.14 -25.48
N GLU A 59 10.92 1.19 -26.25
CA GLU A 59 11.66 2.46 -26.25
C GLU A 59 10.99 3.48 -25.30
N THR A 60 10.56 3.01 -24.14
CA THR A 60 10.03 3.86 -23.06
C THR A 60 10.58 3.38 -21.73
N ASN A 61 10.75 4.32 -20.80
CA ASN A 61 11.09 4.09 -19.40
C ASN A 61 9.90 4.32 -18.46
N ASP A 62 8.72 4.65 -19.00
CA ASP A 62 7.48 4.80 -18.23
C ASP A 62 7.04 3.45 -17.66
N VAL A 63 7.20 3.30 -16.35
CA VAL A 63 6.97 2.04 -15.64
C VAL A 63 5.51 1.60 -15.72
N ASP A 64 4.56 2.52 -15.71
CA ASP A 64 3.13 2.17 -15.73
C ASP A 64 2.72 1.69 -17.12
N VAL A 65 3.24 2.31 -18.18
CA VAL A 65 3.08 1.83 -19.56
C VAL A 65 3.69 0.44 -19.73
N LEU A 66 4.87 0.19 -19.16
CA LEU A 66 5.55 -1.10 -19.23
C LEU A 66 4.78 -2.21 -18.49
N LYS A 67 4.26 -1.92 -17.30
CA LYS A 67 3.38 -2.84 -16.55
C LYS A 67 2.11 -3.15 -17.32
N ASP A 68 1.46 -2.14 -17.91
CA ASP A 68 0.27 -2.32 -18.74
C ASP A 68 0.57 -3.16 -20.00
N ALA A 69 1.75 -2.97 -20.60
CA ALA A 69 2.20 -3.76 -21.74
C ALA A 69 2.38 -5.25 -21.39
N CYS A 70 2.94 -5.56 -20.21
CA CYS A 70 3.02 -6.94 -19.70
C CYS A 70 1.63 -7.59 -19.63
N GLU A 71 0.64 -6.88 -19.09
CA GLU A 71 -0.71 -7.44 -18.85
C GLU A 71 -1.58 -7.52 -20.09
N LYS A 72 -1.56 -6.47 -20.94
CA LYS A 72 -2.49 -6.34 -22.05
C LYS A 72 -1.91 -6.75 -23.39
N GLN A 73 -0.63 -6.45 -23.65
CA GLN A 73 -0.04 -6.63 -24.98
C GLN A 73 0.73 -7.94 -25.10
N LEU A 74 1.68 -8.17 -24.19
CA LEU A 74 2.59 -9.32 -24.24
C LEU A 74 1.85 -10.60 -23.86
N LYS A 75 0.99 -10.56 -22.82
CA LYS A 75 0.15 -11.70 -22.44
C LYS A 75 -0.79 -12.16 -23.55
N ARG A 76 -1.40 -11.23 -24.31
CA ARG A 76 -2.24 -11.56 -25.49
C ARG A 76 -1.47 -12.23 -26.62
N LYS A 77 -0.16 -11.98 -26.72
CA LYS A 77 0.75 -12.64 -27.66
C LYS A 77 1.29 -13.97 -27.14
N GLY A 78 0.85 -14.44 -25.96
CA GLY A 78 1.32 -15.66 -25.33
C GLY A 78 2.67 -15.53 -24.61
N ILE A 79 3.14 -14.31 -24.38
CA ILE A 79 4.39 -14.02 -23.67
C ILE A 79 4.04 -13.65 -22.23
N ASP A 80 4.39 -14.53 -21.29
CA ASP A 80 4.18 -14.30 -19.85
C ASP A 80 5.46 -13.73 -19.24
N VAL A 81 5.48 -12.41 -19.03
CA VAL A 81 6.68 -11.70 -18.58
C VAL A 81 6.83 -11.83 -17.06
N GLY A 82 7.88 -12.51 -16.60
CA GLY A 82 8.20 -12.60 -15.17
C GLY A 82 9.06 -11.45 -14.65
N ALA A 83 9.83 -10.82 -15.53
CA ALA A 83 10.67 -9.68 -15.19
C ALA A 83 10.83 -8.72 -16.37
N PHE A 84 11.01 -7.44 -16.10
CA PHE A 84 11.51 -6.49 -17.09
C PHE A 84 12.57 -5.58 -16.47
N VAL A 85 13.51 -5.13 -17.29
CA VAL A 85 14.63 -4.30 -16.85
C VAL A 85 14.60 -2.99 -17.63
N VAL A 86 14.62 -1.87 -16.92
CA VAL A 86 14.60 -0.52 -17.48
C VAL A 86 16.00 0.09 -17.39
N ASP A 87 16.47 0.68 -18.48
CA ASP A 87 17.71 1.44 -18.57
C ASP A 87 17.51 2.75 -19.34
N ALA A 88 18.59 3.50 -19.59
CA ALA A 88 18.54 4.78 -20.31
C ALA A 88 18.02 4.67 -21.76
N ARG A 89 17.97 3.45 -22.33
CA ARG A 89 17.56 3.16 -23.71
C ARG A 89 16.17 2.52 -23.78
N GLY A 90 15.43 2.43 -22.66
CA GLY A 90 14.11 1.84 -22.58
C GLY A 90 14.09 0.55 -21.77
N ALA A 91 13.22 -0.39 -22.12
CA ALA A 91 12.96 -1.60 -21.33
C ALA A 91 13.19 -2.88 -22.13
N SER A 92 13.72 -3.90 -21.45
CA SER A 92 13.82 -5.28 -21.96
C SER A 92 12.93 -6.19 -21.13
N PHE A 93 11.98 -6.88 -21.77
CA PHE A 93 11.08 -7.82 -21.12
C PHE A 93 11.64 -9.24 -21.21
N LYS A 94 11.44 -10.02 -20.15
CA LYS A 94 12.01 -11.36 -19.96
C LYS A 94 10.90 -12.33 -19.56
N GLN A 95 10.68 -13.35 -20.38
CA GLN A 95 9.75 -14.43 -20.07
C GLN A 95 10.46 -15.43 -19.17
N CYS A 96 10.06 -15.46 -17.90
CA CYS A 96 10.65 -16.30 -16.87
C CYS A 96 9.68 -16.42 -15.70
N THR A 97 9.95 -17.36 -14.81
CA THR A 97 9.38 -17.40 -13.47
C THR A 97 10.09 -16.38 -12.56
N ARG A 98 9.46 -16.05 -11.42
CA ARG A 98 10.09 -15.20 -10.41
C ARG A 98 11.39 -15.83 -9.91
N GLU A 99 11.37 -17.14 -9.69
CA GLU A 99 12.51 -17.91 -9.18
C GLU A 99 13.71 -17.78 -10.13
N GLU A 100 13.49 -17.96 -11.43
CA GLU A 100 14.53 -17.81 -12.46
C GLU A 100 15.05 -16.37 -12.54
N ALA A 101 14.17 -15.37 -12.45
CA ALA A 101 14.58 -13.96 -12.43
C ALA A 101 15.47 -13.65 -11.22
N MET A 102 15.10 -14.15 -10.04
CA MET A 102 15.83 -13.92 -8.80
C MET A 102 17.17 -14.68 -8.76
N GLU A 103 17.23 -15.90 -9.28
CA GLU A 103 18.48 -16.65 -9.44
C GLU A 103 19.42 -15.99 -10.45
N GLY A 104 18.85 -15.46 -11.54
CA GLY A 104 19.56 -14.72 -12.58
C GLY A 104 19.99 -13.31 -12.18
N LYS A 105 19.52 -12.79 -11.03
CA LYS A 105 19.77 -11.41 -10.58
C LYS A 105 21.26 -11.16 -10.37
N ARG A 106 21.78 -10.10 -10.99
CA ARG A 106 23.16 -9.62 -10.91
C ARG A 106 23.18 -8.09 -10.76
N PRO A 107 24.25 -7.51 -10.18
CA PRO A 107 24.44 -6.07 -10.20
C PRO A 107 24.48 -5.52 -11.64
N GLY A 108 23.77 -4.43 -11.88
CA GLY A 108 23.67 -3.76 -13.17
C GLY A 108 23.48 -2.25 -12.97
N LYS A 109 24.59 -1.51 -12.87
CA LYS A 109 24.55 -0.07 -12.59
C LYS A 109 23.72 0.70 -13.61
N GLY A 110 22.82 1.56 -13.13
CA GLY A 110 21.92 2.36 -13.98
C GLY A 110 20.81 1.55 -14.63
N LYS A 111 20.55 0.33 -14.13
CA LYS A 111 19.44 -0.52 -14.55
C LYS A 111 18.53 -0.79 -13.36
N THR A 112 17.23 -0.72 -13.59
CA THR A 112 16.23 -1.04 -12.59
C THR A 112 15.47 -2.28 -13.05
N MET A 113 15.54 -3.34 -12.24
CA MET A 113 14.88 -4.61 -12.50
C MET A 113 13.55 -4.67 -11.75
N TYR A 114 12.49 -4.98 -12.48
CA TYR A 114 11.15 -5.22 -11.96
C TYR A 114 10.84 -6.70 -12.11
N VAL A 115 10.42 -7.35 -11.03
CA VAL A 115 10.06 -8.78 -11.01
C VAL A 115 8.65 -8.92 -10.47
N ILE A 116 7.86 -9.84 -11.02
CA ILE A 116 6.56 -10.18 -10.45
C ILE A 116 6.73 -10.47 -8.95
N SER A 117 5.90 -9.83 -8.12
CA SER A 117 5.89 -10.04 -6.67
C SER A 117 5.55 -11.49 -6.34
N ASP A 118 6.11 -12.05 -5.27
CA ASP A 118 5.73 -13.39 -4.85
C ASP A 118 4.22 -13.43 -4.51
N PRO A 119 3.39 -14.25 -5.21
CA PRO A 119 1.96 -14.36 -4.92
C PRO A 119 1.68 -14.87 -3.50
N ASN A 120 2.67 -15.49 -2.87
CA ASN A 120 2.67 -15.94 -1.48
C ASN A 120 3.38 -14.98 -0.51
N ALA A 121 3.96 -13.85 -0.94
CA ALA A 121 4.59 -12.88 -0.03
C ALA A 121 3.61 -12.41 1.04
N LYS A 122 2.35 -12.22 0.64
CA LYS A 122 1.24 -11.85 1.53
C LYS A 122 0.49 -13.07 2.08
N LYS A 123 0.96 -14.30 1.88
CA LYS A 123 0.28 -15.53 2.36
C LYS A 123 0.01 -15.44 3.86
N GLY A 124 0.97 -14.98 4.66
CA GLY A 124 0.80 -14.77 6.10
C GLY A 124 -0.30 -13.76 6.47
N GLN A 125 -0.64 -12.83 5.57
CA GLN A 125 -1.72 -11.85 5.73
C GLN A 125 -3.07 -12.36 5.18
N ARG A 126 -3.04 -13.37 4.29
CA ARG A 126 -4.24 -14.02 3.71
C ARG A 126 -4.76 -15.19 4.57
N MET A 127 -3.96 -15.73 5.47
CA MET A 127 -4.38 -16.86 6.32
C MET A 127 -5.42 -16.41 7.36
N MET A 128 -6.63 -16.92 7.24
CA MET A 128 -7.73 -16.68 8.17
C MET A 128 -8.04 -17.92 9.01
N LYS A 129 -8.52 -17.73 10.24
CA LYS A 129 -9.08 -18.83 11.04
C LYS A 129 -10.43 -19.23 10.47
N ALA A 130 -10.66 -20.53 10.36
CA ALA A 130 -11.90 -21.08 9.84
C ALA A 130 -12.38 -22.25 10.70
N VAL A 131 -13.70 -22.42 10.75
CA VAL A 131 -14.34 -23.66 11.19
C VAL A 131 -14.60 -24.48 9.93
N LYS A 132 -13.92 -25.63 9.86
CA LYS A 132 -13.95 -26.49 8.69
C LYS A 132 -15.35 -27.09 8.51
N ASP A 133 -15.81 -27.20 7.26
CA ASP A 133 -17.05 -27.87 6.87
C ASP A 133 -18.34 -27.24 7.46
N GLU A 134 -18.26 -26.03 8.04
CA GLU A 134 -19.40 -25.26 8.58
C GLU A 134 -19.76 -24.08 7.66
N GLY A 135 -19.45 -24.17 6.37
CA GLY A 135 -19.89 -23.22 5.35
C GLY A 135 -21.17 -23.68 4.64
N MET A 136 -21.51 -23.00 3.54
CA MET A 136 -22.68 -23.38 2.74
C MET A 136 -22.48 -24.71 1.99
N PRO A 137 -23.54 -25.50 1.77
CA PRO A 137 -23.49 -26.67 0.91
C PRO A 137 -23.09 -26.32 -0.53
N THR A 138 -22.34 -27.22 -1.13
CA THR A 138 -21.84 -27.14 -2.50
C THR A 138 -22.97 -27.34 -3.51
N LEU A 139 -22.98 -26.53 -4.58
CA LEU A 139 -24.01 -26.63 -5.62
C LEU A 139 -23.97 -28.03 -6.25
N LYS A 140 -25.11 -28.74 -6.22
CA LYS A 140 -25.30 -30.15 -6.65
C LYS A 140 -24.73 -31.22 -5.72
N ASN A 141 -24.08 -30.87 -4.60
CA ASN A 141 -23.67 -31.85 -3.60
C ASN A 141 -23.93 -31.33 -2.17
N PRO A 142 -25.10 -31.63 -1.57
CA PRO A 142 -25.50 -31.10 -0.27
C PRO A 142 -24.72 -31.69 0.91
N PHE A 143 -23.91 -32.73 0.71
CA PHE A 143 -23.09 -33.33 1.76
C PHE A 143 -21.71 -32.65 1.88
N ILE A 144 -21.28 -31.91 0.87
CA ILE A 144 -20.03 -31.17 0.88
C ILE A 144 -20.33 -29.73 1.23
N HIS A 145 -19.73 -29.25 2.31
CA HIS A 145 -19.92 -27.89 2.80
C HIS A 145 -18.62 -27.09 2.62
N GLY A 146 -18.76 -25.77 2.45
CA GLY A 146 -17.62 -24.86 2.53
C GLY A 146 -17.09 -24.73 3.96
N ASN A 147 -16.26 -23.72 4.21
CA ASN A 147 -15.76 -23.40 5.54
C ASN A 147 -16.35 -22.08 6.04
N LEU A 148 -16.55 -21.96 7.36
CA LEU A 148 -16.90 -20.70 8.01
C LEU A 148 -15.62 -19.96 8.39
N PHE A 149 -15.33 -18.83 7.75
CA PHE A 149 -14.16 -18.00 8.07
C PHE A 149 -14.50 -16.96 9.13
N LEU A 150 -13.55 -16.69 10.04
CA LEU A 150 -13.70 -15.71 11.11
C LEU A 150 -12.98 -14.40 10.76
N VAL A 151 -13.75 -13.31 10.64
CA VAL A 151 -13.23 -11.96 10.49
C VAL A 151 -13.23 -11.29 11.87
N LEU A 152 -12.07 -11.22 12.53
CA LEU A 152 -11.96 -10.60 13.85
C LEU A 152 -11.65 -9.11 13.73
N THR A 153 -12.56 -8.28 14.25
CA THR A 153 -12.37 -6.83 14.39
C THR A 153 -12.04 -6.50 15.84
N ILE A 154 -10.84 -5.98 16.11
CA ILE A 154 -10.43 -5.56 17.44
C ILE A 154 -10.90 -4.13 17.69
N LYS A 155 -11.79 -3.95 18.67
CA LYS A 155 -12.18 -2.63 19.18
C LYS A 155 -11.22 -2.24 20.29
N PHE A 156 -10.45 -1.17 20.07
CA PHE A 156 -9.60 -0.58 21.09
C PHE A 156 -10.45 0.28 22.05
N PRO A 157 -10.08 0.37 23.34
CA PRO A 157 -10.73 1.31 24.25
C PRO A 157 -10.44 2.75 23.84
N GLU A 158 -11.35 3.67 24.16
CA GLU A 158 -11.20 5.11 23.86
C GLU A 158 -10.11 5.77 24.71
N SER A 159 -9.88 5.28 25.93
CA SER A 159 -8.83 5.76 26.81
C SER A 159 -8.30 4.66 27.74
N LEU A 160 -7.11 4.88 28.31
CA LEU A 160 -6.47 3.99 29.27
C LEU A 160 -6.01 4.79 30.50
N SER A 161 -6.33 4.30 31.69
CA SER A 161 -5.80 4.86 32.95
C SER A 161 -4.28 4.66 33.05
N ALA A 162 -3.59 5.53 33.80
CA ALA A 162 -2.14 5.42 34.00
C ALA A 162 -1.72 4.06 34.60
N GLU A 163 -2.54 3.51 35.50
CA GLU A 163 -2.35 2.18 36.08
C GLU A 163 -2.39 1.08 35.01
N ASN A 164 -3.41 1.08 34.15
CA ASN A 164 -3.55 0.10 33.08
C ASN A 164 -2.43 0.23 32.05
N GLN A 165 -2.00 1.46 31.73
CA GLN A 165 -0.86 1.70 30.84
C GLN A 165 0.41 1.06 31.41
N ALA A 166 0.70 1.25 32.71
CA ALA A 166 1.86 0.65 33.36
C ALA A 166 1.79 -0.88 33.41
N ALA A 167 0.61 -1.46 33.65
CA ALA A 167 0.41 -2.91 33.65
C ALA A 167 0.63 -3.51 32.25
N ILE A 168 0.06 -2.91 31.21
CA ILE A 168 0.19 -3.37 29.82
C ILE A 168 1.65 -3.25 29.34
N LYS A 169 2.35 -2.16 29.69
CA LYS A 169 3.75 -1.94 29.29
C LYS A 169 4.71 -3.05 29.79
N LYS A 170 4.38 -3.72 30.89
CA LYS A 170 5.16 -4.87 31.40
C LYS A 170 4.95 -6.15 30.57
N LEU A 171 3.83 -6.25 29.86
CA LEU A 171 3.44 -7.43 29.08
C LEU A 171 3.80 -7.30 27.59
N LEU A 172 3.92 -6.07 27.09
CA LEU A 172 4.30 -5.79 25.71
C LEU A 172 5.81 -5.87 25.51
N PRO A 173 6.29 -6.19 24.29
CA PRO A 173 7.70 -6.08 23.95
C PRO A 173 8.21 -4.64 24.12
N PRO A 174 9.53 -4.45 24.25
CA PRO A 174 10.14 -3.12 24.29
C PRO A 174 9.72 -2.27 23.09
N ALA A 175 9.53 -0.97 23.30
CA ALA A 175 9.20 -0.04 22.23
C ALA A 175 10.35 0.02 21.21
N GLU A 176 10.04 -0.18 19.92
CA GLU A 176 11.04 -0.12 18.85
C GLU A 176 11.59 1.30 18.64
N ASN A 177 10.77 2.32 18.90
CA ASN A 177 11.14 3.72 18.81
C ASN A 177 10.92 4.38 20.18
N ALA A 178 12.01 4.80 20.82
CA ALA A 178 11.97 5.58 22.06
C ALA A 178 12.76 6.88 21.90
N PRO A 179 12.25 8.02 22.37
CA PRO A 179 13.01 9.26 22.38
C PRO A 179 14.25 9.11 23.27
N LYS A 180 15.28 9.91 22.97
CA LYS A 180 16.46 9.98 23.84
C LYS A 180 16.02 10.47 25.24
N PRO A 181 16.57 9.91 26.33
CA PRO A 181 16.32 10.43 27.67
C PRO A 181 16.61 11.93 27.73
N GLY A 182 15.70 12.72 28.29
CA GLY A 182 15.83 14.17 28.39
C GLY A 182 15.53 14.96 27.12
N ALA A 183 15.18 14.31 25.99
CA ALA A 183 14.89 15.02 24.73
C ALA A 183 13.74 16.04 24.86
N ALA A 184 12.77 15.81 25.74
CA ALA A 184 11.67 16.75 25.97
C ALA A 184 12.09 18.00 26.77
N GLU A 185 13.24 17.97 27.46
CA GLU A 185 13.76 19.07 28.27
C GLU A 185 14.92 19.81 27.56
N ASP A 186 15.44 19.25 26.48
CA ASP A 186 16.51 19.84 25.68
C ASP A 186 15.91 20.88 24.70
N PRO A 187 16.32 22.16 24.78
CA PRO A 187 15.76 23.23 23.96
C PRO A 187 16.08 23.11 22.47
N SER A 188 16.96 22.19 22.06
CA SER A 188 17.18 21.87 20.65
C SER A 188 16.08 21.00 20.04
N TYR A 189 15.16 20.48 20.85
CA TYR A 189 14.02 19.69 20.42
C TYR A 189 12.70 20.46 20.56
N GLU A 190 11.85 20.36 19.55
CA GLU A 190 10.49 20.86 19.61
C GLU A 190 9.53 19.77 20.10
N VAL A 191 8.62 20.13 21.01
CA VAL A 191 7.59 19.23 21.55
C VAL A 191 6.24 19.57 20.96
N HIS A 192 5.66 18.63 20.23
CA HIS A 192 4.35 18.76 19.58
C HIS A 192 3.36 17.74 20.15
N PHE A 193 2.09 18.12 20.25
CA PHE A 193 1.00 17.23 20.66
C PHE A 193 0.12 16.90 19.46
N VAL A 194 -0.37 15.66 19.39
CA VAL A 194 -1.27 15.22 18.32
C VAL A 194 -2.69 15.73 18.55
N THR A 195 -3.38 16.02 17.47
CA THR A 195 -4.80 16.37 17.44
C THR A 195 -5.49 15.64 16.30
N ASP A 196 -6.73 15.21 16.51
CA ASP A 196 -7.51 14.57 15.45
C ASP A 196 -7.90 15.58 14.38
N ILE A 197 -7.47 15.32 13.14
CA ILE A 197 -7.72 16.19 11.98
C ILE A 197 -8.14 15.30 10.80
N ASP A 198 -9.19 15.72 10.08
CA ASP A 198 -9.58 15.10 8.83
C ASP A 198 -8.57 15.48 7.72
N PRO A 199 -7.87 14.51 7.10
CA PRO A 199 -6.86 14.79 6.09
C PRO A 199 -7.44 15.44 4.83
N VAL A 200 -8.69 15.15 4.46
CA VAL A 200 -9.33 15.73 3.27
C VAL A 200 -9.64 17.19 3.51
N GLN A 201 -10.25 17.51 4.66
CA GLN A 201 -10.56 18.90 5.03
C GLN A 201 -9.27 19.73 5.20
N SER A 202 -8.24 19.16 5.83
CA SER A 202 -6.94 19.80 5.96
C SER A 202 -6.32 20.12 4.59
N PHE A 203 -6.36 19.18 3.64
CA PHE A 203 -5.86 19.40 2.30
C PHE A 203 -6.64 20.50 1.54
N GLU A 204 -7.97 20.48 1.61
CA GLU A 204 -8.82 21.48 0.96
C GLU A 204 -8.61 22.89 1.53
N SER A 205 -8.50 23.01 2.85
CA SER A 205 -8.20 24.29 3.50
C SER A 205 -6.85 24.86 3.06
N ASN A 206 -5.84 24.00 2.90
CA ASN A 206 -4.51 24.41 2.45
C ASN A 206 -4.44 24.77 0.96
N LYS A 207 -5.35 24.26 0.11
CA LYS A 207 -5.42 24.68 -1.32
C LYS A 207 -5.70 26.15 -1.49
N VAL A 208 -6.49 26.76 -0.59
CA VAL A 208 -6.81 28.18 -0.66
C VAL A 208 -5.54 29.02 -0.48
N HIS A 209 -4.63 28.58 0.40
CA HIS A 209 -3.35 29.25 0.65
C HIS A 209 -2.28 29.00 -0.44
N MET A 210 -2.48 28.01 -1.32
CA MET A 210 -1.59 27.78 -2.47
C MET A 210 -1.93 28.63 -3.70
N LYS A 211 -3.14 29.21 -3.77
CA LYS A 211 -3.61 29.97 -4.94
C LYS A 211 -3.11 31.42 -5.00
N ASP A 212 -2.56 31.96 -3.93
CA ASP A 212 -2.06 33.35 -3.90
C ASP A 212 -0.64 33.50 -4.49
N THR A 213 0.01 32.41 -4.92
CA THR A 213 1.37 32.47 -5.50
C THR A 213 1.39 32.57 -7.03
N ASP A 214 0.25 32.47 -7.72
CA ASP A 214 0.20 32.35 -9.20
C ASP A 214 -0.07 33.66 -9.96
N ASN A 215 -0.17 34.82 -9.29
CA ASN A 215 -0.49 36.09 -9.97
C ASN A 215 0.73 37.01 -10.20
N ALA A 216 1.94 36.47 -10.34
CA ALA A 216 3.14 37.30 -10.50
C ALA A 216 3.80 37.27 -11.89
N TYR A 217 3.50 36.30 -12.77
CA TYR A 217 4.23 36.12 -14.03
C TYR A 217 3.41 35.51 -15.18
N ASP A 218 2.13 35.85 -15.31
CA ASP A 218 1.36 35.43 -16.50
C ASP A 218 0.29 36.47 -16.87
N ASP A 219 0.73 37.61 -17.44
CA ASP A 219 -0.04 38.29 -18.50
C ASP A 219 0.85 39.36 -19.18
N ASP A 220 1.69 38.91 -20.11
CA ASP A 220 2.41 39.77 -21.06
C ASP A 220 1.99 39.34 -22.48
N ASP A 221 0.75 39.63 -22.87
CA ASP A 221 0.30 39.66 -24.28
C ASP A 221 -1.06 40.43 -24.47
N GLU A 222 -0.93 41.75 -24.69
CA GLU A 222 -1.75 42.58 -25.62
C GLU A 222 -3.18 43.13 -25.21
N PRO A 223 -3.66 44.22 -25.86
CA PRO A 223 -4.19 45.41 -25.19
C PRO A 223 -5.72 45.61 -25.28
N GLN A 224 -6.32 46.26 -24.28
CA GLN A 224 -7.52 47.10 -24.45
C GLN A 224 -7.82 47.96 -23.22
N GLY A 225 -7.87 49.27 -23.44
CA GLY A 225 -7.98 50.27 -22.37
C GLY A 225 -9.36 50.38 -21.71
N ARG A 226 -9.34 50.76 -20.43
CA ARG A 226 -10.35 51.63 -19.81
C ARG A 226 -9.68 52.49 -18.73
N GLY A 227 -9.91 53.80 -18.83
CA GLY A 227 -9.22 54.85 -18.08
C GLY A 227 -9.49 54.88 -16.57
N GLY A 228 -8.58 55.58 -15.87
CA GLY A 228 -8.50 55.76 -14.40
C GLY A 228 -9.55 56.70 -13.78
N PRO A 229 -9.26 57.52 -12.74
CA PRO A 229 -7.95 58.00 -12.26
C PRO A 229 -7.74 57.89 -10.73
N GLY A 230 -6.49 58.00 -10.26
CA GLY A 230 -6.23 58.18 -8.83
C GLY A 230 -4.78 57.95 -8.44
N GLY A 231 -3.88 58.85 -8.87
CA GLY A 231 -2.49 58.84 -8.43
C GLY A 231 -2.36 59.20 -6.95
N ALA A 232 -1.48 58.49 -6.25
CA ALA A 232 -0.87 58.95 -5.02
C ALA A 232 0.57 58.40 -4.96
N GLN A 233 1.53 59.27 -5.31
CA GLN A 233 2.93 59.11 -4.97
C GLN A 233 3.09 59.39 -3.47
N CYS A 234 3.73 58.48 -2.73
CA CYS A 234 4.37 58.83 -1.46
C CYS A 234 5.80 58.27 -1.46
N GLN A 235 6.74 59.21 -1.38
CA GLN A 235 8.19 59.04 -1.38
C GLN A 235 8.71 58.36 -0.12
N GLN A 236 9.88 57.73 -0.29
CA GLN A 236 10.82 57.38 0.76
C GLN A 236 11.15 58.58 1.66
N GLN A 237 11.27 58.30 2.95
CA GLN A 237 12.41 58.69 3.78
C GLN A 237 12.61 57.65 4.87
#